data_AF-A0A6A0IPG6-F1
#
_entry.id   AF-A0A6A0IPG6-F1
#
_cell.length_a   1.000
_cell.length_b   1.000
_cell.length_c   1.000
_cell.angle_alpha   90.00
_cell.angle_beta   90.00
_cell.angle_gamma   90.00
#
_symmetry.space_group_name_H-M   'P 1'
#
loop_
_entity.id
_entity.type
_entity.pdbx_description
1 polymer ?
#
loop_
_entity_poly.entity_id
_entity_poly.type
_entity_poly.pdbx_seq_one_letter_code
_entity_poly.pdbx_strand_id
1 'polypeptide(L)'
;MSWTVRSLALLLAAFAALALPRPAAAQGPPPPQPGGPAEPGPDRSFLLVNVLRAIEGKAMILLDQGKTEAALEELRRAQTVEVPRESPAWEAKAHLISRLARTYAEAGKRKEALETTQRLLSDVPPGSVAEATAWVEAGATYRQLGMSDEALKAFDRAIELSEKLVRSPRGPAGRPGPPPGGRPMGQPPTGKGEPR
;
A
#
# COMPACT_ATOMS: atom_id res chain seq x y z
N MET A 1 33.65 57.87 -11.13
CA MET A 1 34.50 58.23 -9.96
C MET A 1 33.73 59.24 -9.10
N SER A 2 33.76 59.04 -7.77
CA SER A 2 33.39 59.96 -6.65
C SER A 2 31.98 60.58 -6.65
N TRP A 3 31.03 60.20 -5.78
CA TRP A 3 30.91 60.41 -4.31
C TRP A 3 30.94 61.89 -3.84
N THR A 4 29.80 62.37 -3.32
CA THR A 4 29.56 63.21 -2.10
C THR A 4 28.11 63.74 -2.19
N VAL A 5 27.10 63.19 -1.50
CA VAL A 5 26.74 63.18 -0.06
C VAL A 5 26.18 64.53 0.47
N ARG A 6 24.92 64.43 0.95
CA ARG A 6 24.19 65.19 2.01
C ARG A 6 23.34 66.42 1.66
N SER A 7 22.02 66.28 1.87
CA SER A 7 21.20 67.01 2.88
C SER A 7 19.79 66.38 2.87
N LEU A 8 19.42 65.52 3.83
CA LEU A 8 18.79 65.79 5.14
C LEU A 8 17.51 66.64 5.08
N ALA A 9 16.35 65.98 5.10
CA ALA A 9 15.10 66.52 5.63
C ALA A 9 14.27 65.38 6.25
N LEU A 10 14.21 65.39 7.59
CA LEU A 10 13.36 64.54 8.41
C LEU A 10 11.90 64.98 8.25
N LEU A 11 11.01 64.05 7.90
CA LEU A 11 9.58 64.16 8.18
C LEU A 11 9.11 62.84 8.80
N LEU A 12 8.91 62.87 10.11
CA LEU A 12 8.24 61.84 10.88
C LEU A 12 6.74 61.87 10.53
N ALA A 13 6.29 60.93 9.70
CA ALA A 13 4.88 60.63 9.55
C ALA A 13 4.57 59.35 10.36
N ALA A 14 3.91 59.53 11.49
CA ALA A 14 3.40 58.47 12.33
C ALA A 14 2.29 57.70 11.59
N PHE A 15 2.60 56.50 11.09
CA PHE A 15 1.59 55.57 10.61
C PHE A 15 1.16 54.66 11.75
N ALA A 16 -0.01 54.94 12.32
CA ALA A 16 -0.70 54.05 13.24
C ALA A 16 -1.10 52.77 12.48
N ALA A 17 -0.28 51.73 12.58
CA ALA A 17 -0.63 50.40 12.09
C ALA A 17 -1.73 49.84 12.99
N LEU A 18 -2.96 49.74 12.47
CA LEU A 18 -4.00 48.89 13.03
C LEU A 18 -3.43 47.47 13.11
N ALA A 19 -3.11 47.03 14.33
CA ALA A 19 -2.67 45.67 14.60
C ALA A 19 -3.86 44.72 14.39
N LEU A 20 -4.00 44.18 13.17
CA LEU A 20 -4.80 42.99 12.96
C LEU A 20 -4.21 41.87 13.84
N PRO A 21 -5.03 41.10 14.58
CA PRO A 21 -4.53 39.98 15.35
C PRO A 21 -3.85 39.00 14.39
N ARG A 22 -2.57 38.72 14.61
CA ARG A 22 -1.85 37.65 13.92
C ARG A 22 -2.65 36.36 14.17
N PRO A 23 -2.96 35.54 13.14
CA PRO A 23 -3.53 34.23 13.39
C PRO A 23 -2.56 33.50 14.33
N ALA A 24 -3.08 33.00 15.45
CA ALA A 24 -2.30 32.21 16.38
C ALA A 24 -1.55 31.17 15.55
N ALA A 25 -0.22 31.19 15.62
CA ALA A 25 0.59 30.16 15.01
C ALA A 25 -0.03 28.84 15.48
N ALA A 26 -0.60 28.09 14.53
CA ALA A 26 -1.00 26.72 14.79
C ALA A 26 0.30 26.04 15.20
N GLN A 27 0.50 25.92 16.50
CA GLN A 27 1.59 25.15 17.05
C GLN A 27 1.35 23.78 16.44
N GLY A 28 2.24 23.36 15.53
CA GLY A 28 2.27 21.97 15.09
C GLY A 28 2.28 21.06 16.33
N PRO A 29 1.89 19.80 16.18
CA PRO A 29 1.85 18.88 17.32
C PRO A 29 3.13 19.00 18.14
N PRO A 30 3.02 19.04 19.49
CA PRO A 30 4.18 19.25 20.34
C PRO A 30 5.27 18.21 20.01
N PRO A 31 6.56 18.58 20.07
CA PRO A 31 7.63 17.63 19.80
C PRO A 31 7.47 16.40 20.70
N PRO A 32 7.71 15.18 20.17
CA PRO A 32 7.48 13.96 20.92
C PRO A 32 8.29 13.99 22.22
N GLN A 33 7.64 13.64 23.34
CA GLN A 33 8.30 13.62 24.63
C GLN A 33 9.41 12.55 24.62
N PRO A 34 10.64 12.86 25.09
CA PRO A 34 11.70 11.87 25.18
C PRO A 34 11.29 10.77 26.17
N GLY A 35 11.06 9.55 25.67
CA GLY A 35 10.69 8.38 26.47
C GLY A 35 9.25 7.86 26.29
N GLY A 36 8.41 8.48 25.44
CA GLY A 36 7.15 7.87 25.01
C GLY A 36 7.37 6.72 24.02
N PRO A 37 6.42 5.77 23.84
CA PRO A 37 6.53 4.80 22.75
C PRO A 37 6.68 5.59 21.46
N ALA A 38 7.72 5.27 20.67
CA ALA A 38 7.96 5.94 19.40
C ALA A 38 6.65 5.98 18.62
N GLU A 39 6.20 7.17 18.22
CA GLU A 39 5.10 7.34 17.27
C GLU A 39 5.37 6.33 16.14
N PRO A 40 4.45 5.38 15.86
CA PRO A 40 4.71 4.39 14.84
C PRO A 40 4.94 5.16 13.55
N GLY A 41 6.19 5.13 13.07
CA GLY A 41 6.55 5.69 11.78
C GLY A 41 5.60 5.15 10.71
N PRO A 42 5.49 5.82 9.54
CA PRO A 42 4.55 5.45 8.50
C PRO A 42 4.54 3.93 8.34
N ASP A 43 3.35 3.31 8.41
CA ASP A 43 3.19 1.86 8.38
C ASP A 43 4.11 1.33 7.29
N ARG A 44 5.15 0.57 7.69
CA ARG A 44 6.19 0.11 6.77
C ARG A 44 5.55 -0.61 5.58
N SER A 45 4.39 -1.22 5.78
CA SER A 45 3.56 -1.83 4.72
C SER A 45 3.22 -0.84 3.61
N PHE A 46 2.86 0.40 3.93
CA PHE A 46 2.55 1.43 2.94
C PHE A 46 3.78 1.79 2.08
N LEU A 47 4.95 1.94 2.71
CA LEU A 47 6.19 2.21 1.99
C LEU A 47 6.61 1.02 1.12
N LEU A 48 6.43 -0.21 1.61
CA LEU A 48 6.70 -1.44 0.84
C LEU A 48 5.80 -1.52 -0.41
N VAL A 49 4.50 -1.22 -0.27
CA VAL A 49 3.57 -1.14 -1.42
C VAL A 49 4.04 -0.09 -2.42
N ASN A 50 4.49 1.08 -1.97
CA ASN A 50 4.96 2.14 -2.89
C ASN A 50 6.24 1.73 -3.64
N VAL A 51 7.19 1.08 -2.97
CA VAL A 51 8.40 0.55 -3.63
C VAL A 51 8.02 -0.48 -4.69
N LEU A 52 7.13 -1.43 -4.37
CA LEU A 52 6.66 -2.44 -5.31
C LEU A 52 5.92 -1.81 -6.49
N ARG A 53 5.02 -0.85 -6.25
CA ARG A 53 4.32 -0.13 -7.33
C ARG A 53 5.28 0.66 -8.23
N ALA A 54 6.34 1.25 -7.66
CA ALA A 54 7.35 1.98 -8.43
C ALA A 54 8.16 1.03 -9.33
N ILE A 55 8.53 -0.16 -8.82
CA ILE A 55 9.16 -1.22 -9.61
C ILE A 55 8.27 -1.60 -10.79
N GLU A 56 6.98 -1.84 -10.54
CA GLU A 56 6.01 -2.19 -11.58
C GLU A 56 5.91 -1.10 -12.64
N GLY A 57 5.69 0.16 -12.22
CA GLY A 57 5.54 1.28 -13.16
C GLY A 57 6.78 1.44 -14.05
N LYS A 58 7.98 1.32 -13.49
CA LYS A 58 9.23 1.37 -14.27
C LYS A 58 9.35 0.18 -15.22
N ALA A 59 9.03 -1.02 -14.77
CA ALA A 59 9.08 -2.23 -15.61
C ALA A 59 8.10 -2.13 -16.78
N MET A 60 6.88 -1.65 -16.54
CA MET A 60 5.88 -1.46 -17.60
C MET A 60 6.34 -0.47 -18.67
N ILE A 61 6.91 0.67 -18.27
CA ILE A 61 7.49 1.64 -19.23
C ILE A 61 8.60 0.99 -20.07
N LEU A 62 9.42 0.12 -19.46
CA LEU A 62 10.47 -0.61 -20.18
C LEU A 62 9.87 -1.63 -21.17
N LEU A 63 8.79 -2.31 -20.80
CA LEU A 63 8.07 -3.23 -21.70
C LEU A 63 7.43 -2.49 -22.87
N ASP A 64 6.80 -1.34 -22.63
CA ASP A 64 6.21 -0.50 -23.67
C ASP A 64 7.27 0.00 -24.68
N GLN A 65 8.52 0.14 -24.23
CA GLN A 65 9.68 0.48 -25.07
C GLN A 65 10.33 -0.75 -25.75
N GLY A 66 9.80 -1.95 -25.56
CA GLY A 66 10.37 -3.21 -26.06
C GLY A 66 11.66 -3.65 -25.35
N LYS A 67 12.02 -3.02 -24.22
CA LYS A 67 13.24 -3.31 -23.44
C LYS A 67 12.99 -4.45 -22.45
N THR A 68 12.64 -5.62 -22.96
CA THR A 68 12.20 -6.77 -22.15
C THR A 68 13.22 -7.21 -21.10
N GLU A 69 14.51 -7.30 -21.42
CA GLU A 69 15.53 -7.73 -20.44
C GLU A 69 15.70 -6.73 -19.29
N ALA A 70 15.63 -5.43 -19.58
CA ALA A 70 15.69 -4.39 -18.55
C ALA A 70 14.44 -4.42 -17.66
N ALA A 71 13.27 -4.69 -18.24
CA ALA A 71 12.04 -4.88 -17.46
C ALA A 71 12.14 -6.11 -16.54
N LEU A 72 12.68 -7.23 -17.04
CA LEU A 72 12.92 -8.44 -16.25
C LEU A 72 13.89 -8.18 -15.09
N GLU A 73 14.96 -7.42 -15.32
CA GLU A 73 15.89 -7.02 -14.26
C GLU A 73 15.19 -6.20 -13.17
N GLU A 74 14.38 -5.22 -13.56
CA GLU A 74 13.65 -4.39 -12.60
C GLU A 74 12.63 -5.23 -11.81
N LEU A 75 11.86 -6.10 -12.47
CA LEU A 75 10.89 -6.98 -11.82
C LEU A 75 11.53 -7.99 -10.85
N ARG A 76 12.75 -8.49 -11.14
CA ARG A 76 13.49 -9.36 -10.21
C ARG A 76 13.77 -8.69 -8.87
N ARG A 77 13.87 -7.36 -8.82
CA ARG A 77 14.04 -6.63 -7.56
C ARG A 77 12.85 -6.81 -6.62
N ALA A 78 11.66 -7.14 -7.12
CA ALA A 78 10.51 -7.45 -6.26
C ALA A 78 10.76 -8.68 -5.36
N GLN A 79 11.59 -9.63 -5.80
CA GLN A 79 11.94 -10.81 -5.00
C GLN A 79 12.82 -10.44 -3.80
N THR A 80 13.64 -9.40 -3.92
CA THR A 80 14.55 -8.95 -2.86
C THR A 80 13.87 -8.03 -1.84
N VAL A 81 12.64 -7.57 -2.10
CA VAL A 81 11.87 -6.77 -1.14
C VAL A 81 11.38 -7.69 -0.02
N GLU A 82 11.91 -7.53 1.18
CA GLU A 82 11.45 -8.25 2.35
C GLU A 82 10.09 -7.70 2.80
N VAL A 83 9.10 -8.59 2.87
CA VAL A 83 7.74 -8.25 3.27
C VAL A 83 7.35 -9.12 4.46
N PRO A 84 7.04 -8.52 5.63
CA PRO A 84 6.55 -9.28 6.78
C PRO A 84 5.32 -10.10 6.41
N ARG A 85 5.21 -11.32 6.93
CA ARG A 85 4.17 -12.30 6.56
C ARG A 85 2.74 -11.76 6.72
N GLU A 86 2.53 -10.88 7.69
CA GLU A 86 1.24 -10.29 8.04
C GLU A 86 0.97 -8.97 7.30
N SER A 87 1.94 -8.48 6.53
CA SER A 87 1.81 -7.22 5.83
C SER A 87 0.90 -7.37 4.61
N PRO A 88 -0.04 -6.42 4.39
CA PRO A 88 -0.84 -6.39 3.17
C PRO A 88 0.02 -6.18 1.91
N ALA A 89 1.26 -5.73 2.05
CA ALA A 89 2.20 -5.58 0.94
C ALA A 89 2.55 -6.91 0.24
N TRP A 90 2.23 -8.06 0.85
CA TRP A 90 2.38 -9.36 0.20
C TRP A 90 1.52 -9.49 -1.06
N GLU A 91 0.36 -8.85 -1.09
CA GLU A 91 -0.51 -8.84 -2.27
C GLU A 91 0.19 -8.15 -3.45
N ALA A 92 0.76 -6.97 -3.22
CA ALA A 92 1.56 -6.25 -4.22
C ALA A 92 2.80 -7.06 -4.63
N LYS A 93 3.47 -7.73 -3.68
CA LYS A 93 4.63 -8.58 -3.98
C LYS A 93 4.24 -9.77 -4.86
N ALA A 94 3.14 -10.44 -4.55
CA ALA A 94 2.62 -11.55 -5.35
C ALA A 94 2.28 -11.10 -6.78
N HIS A 95 1.62 -9.96 -6.93
CA HIS A 95 1.33 -9.38 -8.24
C HIS A 95 2.60 -9.15 -9.07
N LEU A 96 3.64 -8.54 -8.49
CA LEU A 96 4.89 -8.27 -9.21
C LEU A 96 5.68 -9.53 -9.57
N ILE A 97 5.73 -10.53 -8.67
CA ILE A 97 6.40 -11.80 -8.97
C ILE A 97 5.68 -12.52 -10.11
N SER A 98 4.35 -12.42 -10.18
CA SER A 98 3.59 -12.98 -11.31
C SER A 98 3.78 -12.18 -12.59
N ARG A 99 3.91 -10.86 -12.51
CA ARG A 99 4.32 -10.03 -13.66
C ARG A 99 5.68 -10.49 -14.20
N LEU A 100 6.64 -10.78 -13.33
CA LEU A 100 7.93 -11.36 -13.71
C LEU A 100 7.74 -12.70 -14.43
N ALA A 101 6.96 -13.61 -13.86
CA ALA A 101 6.69 -14.92 -14.45
C ALA A 101 6.04 -14.82 -15.83
N ARG A 102 5.05 -13.94 -16.00
CA ARG A 102 4.40 -13.69 -17.28
C ARG A 102 5.34 -13.03 -18.30
N THR A 103 6.18 -12.10 -17.87
CA THR A 103 7.19 -11.48 -18.74
C THR A 103 8.20 -12.52 -19.23
N TYR A 104 8.57 -13.49 -18.37
CA TYR A 104 9.36 -14.64 -18.82
C TYR A 104 8.61 -15.49 -19.85
N ALA A 105 7.32 -15.76 -19.63
CA ALA A 105 6.49 -16.51 -20.59
C ALA A 105 6.45 -15.81 -21.96
N GLU A 106 6.26 -14.48 -21.98
CA GLU A 106 6.25 -13.66 -23.20
C GLU A 106 7.61 -13.67 -23.92
N ALA A 107 8.70 -13.72 -23.16
CA ALA A 107 10.05 -13.83 -23.68
C ALA A 107 10.44 -15.26 -24.12
N GLY A 108 9.52 -16.23 -24.08
CA GLY A 108 9.78 -17.64 -24.40
C GLY A 108 10.58 -18.40 -23.33
N LYS A 109 10.85 -17.77 -22.19
CA LYS A 109 11.58 -18.33 -21.03
C LYS A 109 10.64 -19.16 -20.15
N ARG A 110 10.11 -20.23 -20.73
CA ARG A 110 9.06 -21.07 -20.10
C ARG A 110 9.49 -21.66 -18.75
N LYS A 111 10.74 -22.11 -18.64
CA LYS A 111 11.25 -22.73 -17.41
C LYS A 111 11.27 -21.72 -16.26
N GLU A 112 11.81 -20.54 -16.51
CA GLU A 112 11.90 -19.46 -15.54
C GLU A 112 10.51 -18.94 -15.12
N ALA A 113 9.56 -18.89 -16.06
CA ALA A 113 8.17 -18.57 -15.75
C ALA A 113 7.54 -19.57 -14.77
N LEU A 114 7.74 -20.87 -15.01
CA LEU A 114 7.21 -21.93 -14.14
C LEU A 114 7.88 -21.92 -12.76
N GLU A 115 9.21 -21.84 -12.70
CA GLU A 115 9.95 -21.79 -11.45
C GLU A 115 9.56 -20.56 -10.62
N THR A 116 9.40 -19.39 -11.26
CA THR A 116 8.96 -18.15 -10.59
C THR A 116 7.55 -18.30 -10.02
N THR A 117 6.63 -18.90 -10.78
CA THR A 117 5.24 -19.14 -10.34
C THR A 117 5.18 -20.12 -9.17
N GLN A 118 5.90 -21.25 -9.25
CA GLN A 118 5.92 -22.26 -8.20
C GLN A 118 6.55 -21.72 -6.90
N ARG A 119 7.62 -20.94 -7.04
CA ARG A 119 8.25 -20.28 -5.90
C ARG A 119 7.32 -19.28 -5.23
N LEU A 120 6.59 -18.47 -6.00
CA LEU A 120 5.59 -17.56 -5.45
C LEU A 120 4.57 -18.32 -4.58
N LEU A 121 4.01 -19.41 -5.09
CA LEU A 121 3.02 -20.21 -4.38
C LEU A 121 3.60 -20.89 -3.12
N SER A 122 4.91 -21.12 -3.08
CA SER A 122 5.59 -21.70 -1.92
C SER A 122 5.94 -20.66 -0.86
N ASP A 123 6.27 -19.44 -1.29
CA ASP A 123 6.73 -18.35 -0.41
C ASP A 123 5.56 -17.55 0.19
N VAL A 124 4.40 -17.53 -0.47
CA VAL A 124 3.26 -16.71 -0.05
C VAL A 124 2.68 -17.22 1.29
N PRO A 125 2.27 -16.32 2.21
CA PRO A 125 1.73 -16.72 3.51
C PRO A 125 0.45 -17.58 3.36
N PRO A 126 0.41 -18.83 3.86
CA PRO A 126 -0.76 -19.68 3.72
C PRO A 126 -1.95 -19.17 4.56
N GLY A 127 -3.15 -19.37 4.04
CA GLY A 127 -4.42 -18.90 4.58
C GLY A 127 -4.63 -17.39 4.48
N SER A 128 -3.80 -16.66 3.73
CA SER A 128 -3.89 -15.21 3.60
C SER A 128 -4.62 -14.79 2.34
N VAL A 129 -5.05 -13.52 2.27
CA VAL A 129 -5.54 -12.90 1.03
C VAL A 129 -4.50 -12.99 -0.08
N ALA A 130 -3.23 -12.77 0.26
CA ALA A 130 -2.16 -12.84 -0.72
C ALA A 130 -2.00 -14.24 -1.32
N GLU A 131 -2.30 -15.32 -0.58
CA GLU A 131 -2.31 -16.68 -1.14
C GLU A 131 -3.40 -16.82 -2.21
N ALA A 132 -4.62 -16.35 -1.92
CA ALA A 132 -5.70 -16.38 -2.90
C ALA A 132 -5.33 -15.58 -4.17
N THR A 133 -4.75 -14.39 -4.01
CA THR A 133 -4.24 -13.58 -5.12
C THR A 133 -3.12 -14.30 -5.88
N ALA A 134 -2.18 -14.93 -5.18
CA ALA A 134 -1.09 -15.68 -5.82
C ALA A 134 -1.61 -16.85 -6.66
N TRP A 135 -2.66 -17.55 -6.23
CA TRP A 135 -3.31 -18.59 -7.02
C TRP A 135 -4.02 -18.04 -8.26
N VAL A 136 -4.70 -16.89 -8.18
CA VAL A 136 -5.26 -16.21 -9.36
C VAL A 136 -4.17 -15.91 -10.38
N GLU A 137 -3.07 -15.32 -9.91
CA GLU A 137 -1.97 -14.90 -10.78
C GLU A 137 -1.20 -16.09 -11.37
N ALA A 138 -1.05 -17.18 -10.60
CA ALA A 138 -0.50 -18.43 -11.10
C ALA A 138 -1.38 -19.01 -12.21
N GLY A 139 -2.71 -19.02 -12.03
CA GLY A 139 -3.65 -19.45 -13.07
C GLY A 139 -3.52 -18.64 -14.37
N ALA A 140 -3.38 -17.31 -14.26
CA ALA A 140 -3.13 -16.45 -15.41
C ALA A 140 -1.81 -16.79 -16.11
N THR A 141 -0.76 -17.08 -15.36
CA THR A 141 0.56 -17.45 -15.89
C THR A 141 0.53 -18.82 -16.56
N TYR A 142 -0.09 -19.84 -15.93
CA TYR A 142 -0.25 -21.16 -16.53
C TYR A 142 -1.06 -21.10 -17.83
N ARG A 143 -2.14 -20.32 -17.85
CA ARG A 143 -2.92 -20.10 -19.07
C ARG A 143 -2.07 -19.50 -20.18
N GLN A 144 -1.23 -18.50 -19.87
CA GLN A 144 -0.33 -17.88 -20.82
C GLN A 144 0.74 -18.84 -21.36
N LEU A 145 1.15 -19.83 -20.56
CA LEU A 145 2.05 -20.91 -20.95
C LEU A 145 1.35 -22.07 -21.69
N GLY A 146 0.04 -21.97 -21.96
CA GLY A 146 -0.75 -23.02 -22.60
C GLY A 146 -1.08 -24.21 -21.69
N MET A 147 -0.84 -24.09 -20.38
CA MET A 147 -1.06 -25.13 -19.37
C MET A 147 -2.47 -25.01 -18.79
N SER A 148 -3.46 -25.40 -19.60
CA SER A 148 -4.87 -25.16 -19.30
C SER A 148 -5.36 -25.91 -18.05
N ASP A 149 -4.93 -27.16 -17.85
CA ASP A 149 -5.35 -27.97 -16.70
C ASP A 149 -4.80 -27.39 -15.38
N GLU A 150 -3.55 -26.96 -15.36
CA GLU A 150 -2.94 -26.30 -14.21
C GLU A 150 -3.55 -24.92 -13.96
N ALA A 151 -3.89 -24.19 -15.01
CA ALA A 151 -4.59 -22.92 -14.88
C ALA A 151 -5.96 -23.09 -14.20
N LEU A 152 -6.76 -24.07 -14.63
CA LEU A 152 -8.05 -24.37 -14.01
C LEU A 152 -7.90 -24.74 -12.53
N LYS A 153 -6.98 -25.66 -12.21
CA LYS A 153 -6.69 -26.03 -10.80
C LYS A 153 -6.28 -24.83 -9.95
N ALA A 154 -5.46 -23.94 -10.50
CA ALA A 154 -5.04 -22.73 -9.79
C ALA A 154 -6.21 -21.78 -9.53
N PHE A 155 -7.09 -21.58 -10.52
CA PHE A 155 -8.30 -20.77 -10.33
C PHE A 155 -9.29 -21.40 -9.35
N ASP A 156 -9.51 -22.71 -9.42
CA ASP A 156 -10.36 -23.43 -8.45
C ASP A 156 -9.85 -23.24 -7.03
N ARG A 157 -8.53 -23.32 -6.83
CA ARG A 157 -7.91 -23.11 -5.53
C ARG A 157 -8.07 -21.67 -5.04
N ALA A 158 -7.92 -20.68 -5.93
CA ALA A 158 -8.15 -19.28 -5.60
C ALA A 158 -9.59 -19.01 -5.17
N ILE A 159 -10.57 -19.61 -5.86
CA ILE A 159 -11.99 -19.50 -5.54
C ILE A 159 -12.26 -20.09 -4.15
N GLU A 160 -11.82 -21.33 -3.90
CA GLU A 160 -12.03 -22.01 -2.61
C GLU A 160 -11.46 -21.18 -1.43
N LEU A 161 -10.24 -20.67 -1.58
CA LEU A 161 -9.60 -19.84 -0.56
C LEU A 161 -10.34 -18.52 -0.35
N SER A 162 -10.71 -17.85 -1.43
CA SER A 162 -11.43 -16.56 -1.37
C SER A 162 -12.77 -16.71 -0.67
N GLU A 163 -13.54 -17.75 -1.01
CA GLU A 163 -14.82 -18.00 -0.36
C GLU A 163 -14.67 -18.31 1.14
N LYS A 164 -13.64 -19.10 1.50
CA LYS A 164 -13.33 -19.39 2.91
C LYS A 164 -12.97 -18.11 3.67
N LEU A 165 -12.22 -17.21 3.05
CA LEU A 165 -11.84 -15.93 3.63
C LEU A 165 -13.04 -14.98 3.80
N VAL A 166 -13.94 -14.92 2.82
CA VAL A 166 -15.17 -14.11 2.91
C VAL A 166 -16.08 -14.60 4.04
N ARG A 167 -16.17 -15.92 4.24
CA ARG A 167 -16.98 -16.54 5.31
C ARG A 167 -16.34 -16.48 6.70
N SER A 168 -15.08 -16.03 6.81
CA SER A 168 -14.38 -15.94 8.09
C SER A 168 -14.86 -14.74 8.92
N PRO A 169 -15.22 -14.92 10.22
CA PRO A 169 -15.66 -13.83 11.10
C PRO A 169 -14.54 -12.85 11.47
N ARG A 170 -13.29 -13.22 11.23
CA ARG A 170 -12.17 -12.26 11.17
C ARG A 170 -11.99 -11.94 9.69
N GLY A 171 -12.18 -10.67 9.33
CA GLY A 171 -11.96 -10.21 7.96
C GLY A 171 -10.51 -10.47 7.50
N PRO A 172 -10.16 -10.13 6.26
CA PRO A 172 -8.93 -10.54 5.57
C PRO A 172 -7.59 -10.31 6.31
N ALA A 173 -7.58 -9.48 7.36
CA ALA A 173 -6.39 -9.14 8.15
C ALA A 173 -6.39 -9.68 9.59
N GLY A 174 -7.26 -10.64 9.95
CA GLY A 174 -7.34 -11.13 11.34
C GLY A 174 -7.90 -10.10 12.33
N ARG A 175 -8.23 -8.89 11.88
CA ARG A 175 -8.91 -7.89 12.71
C ARG A 175 -10.32 -8.42 13.03
N PRO A 176 -10.71 -8.50 14.31
CA PRO A 176 -12.09 -8.81 14.64
C PRO A 176 -12.98 -7.81 13.91
N GLY A 177 -13.95 -8.31 13.14
CA GLY A 177 -14.96 -7.44 12.55
C GLY A 177 -15.66 -6.64 13.65
N PRO A 178 -16.25 -5.47 13.35
CA PRO A 178 -17.09 -4.78 14.32
C PRO A 178 -18.15 -5.78 14.83
N PRO A 179 -18.39 -5.87 16.15
CA PRO A 179 -19.35 -6.81 16.69
C PRO A 179 -20.72 -6.59 16.01
N PRO A 180 -21.42 -7.66 15.59
CA PRO A 180 -22.72 -7.50 14.95
C PRO A 180 -23.68 -6.83 15.92
N GLY A 181 -24.09 -5.60 15.60
CA GLY A 181 -25.27 -4.96 16.21
C GLY A 181 -25.10 -4.34 17.59
N GLY A 182 -23.94 -3.78 17.94
CA GLY A 182 -23.86 -2.89 19.11
C GLY A 182 -24.61 -1.58 18.86
N ARG A 183 -25.79 -1.40 19.48
CA ARG A 183 -26.50 -0.11 19.51
C ARG A 183 -25.53 1.01 19.97
N PRO A 184 -25.61 2.23 19.42
CA PRO A 184 -24.85 3.35 19.97
C PRO A 184 -25.26 3.54 21.44
N MET A 185 -24.32 3.31 22.36
CA MET A 185 -24.43 3.68 23.77
C MET A 185 -24.48 5.20 23.85
N GLY A 186 -25.69 5.75 23.89
CA GLY A 186 -25.85 7.20 23.93
C GLY A 186 -27.26 7.70 23.63
N GLN A 187 -28.28 7.15 24.29
CA GLN A 187 -29.51 7.93 24.53
C GLN A 187 -29.94 7.70 25.98
N PRO A 188 -30.02 8.76 26.81
CA PRO A 188 -30.65 8.64 28.13
C PRO A 188 -32.15 8.42 27.94
N PRO A 189 -32.83 7.69 28.85
CA PRO A 189 -34.25 7.43 28.73
C PRO A 189 -35.03 8.75 28.83
N THR A 190 -35.67 9.13 27.72
CA THR A 190 -36.67 10.20 27.72
C THR A 190 -37.92 9.72 28.45
N GLY A 191 -38.13 10.29 29.64
CA GLY A 191 -39.41 10.62 30.28
C GLY A 191 -40.61 9.69 30.06
N LYS A 192 -41.00 9.00 31.14
CA LYS A 192 -42.39 8.75 31.56
C LYS A 192 -42.35 8.72 33.08
N GLY A 193 -43.12 9.43 33.89
CA GLY A 193 -44.23 10.36 33.70
C GLY A 193 -44.80 10.51 35.12
N GLU A 194 -44.87 11.73 35.63
CA GLU A 194 -45.77 12.04 36.75
C GLU A 194 -46.92 12.84 36.17
N PRO A 195 -48.15 12.55 36.61
CA PRO A 195 -48.77 13.56 37.45
C PRO A 195 -49.48 12.99 38.69
N ARG A 196 -49.48 13.86 39.70
CA ARG A 196 -50.21 13.94 40.97
C ARG A 196 -51.45 13.06 41.14
#